data_AF-A0A967FA38-F1
#
_entry.id   AF-A0A967FA38-F1
#
_cell.length_a   1.000
_cell.length_b   1.000
_cell.length_c   1.000
_cell.angle_alpha   90.00
_cell.angle_beta   90.00
_cell.angle_gamma   90.00
#
_symmetry.space_group_name_H-M   'P 1'
#
loop_
_entity.id
_entity.type
_entity.pdbx_description
1 polymer ?
#
loop_
_entity_poly.entity_id
_entity_poly.type
_entity_poly.pdbx_seq_one_letter_code
_entity_poly.pdbx_strand_id
1 'polypeptide(L)'
;HGDIIDAIDPLDPRWYGGLTGKGSIMQQIERAKRNRLAIKDHLVCICDGNHPRKKWAFGAITKDVSDWLEVPGGGWWYAISYHNRRGELMYKHFCTHGRKTISSTADDPKRRRTNKQLILKRLLKMKSGSCVLMSRGHTHWLDRLPPEHDVYYTDNGKEAYHQMTEADHTAEYIHPDLRWYVSTGSFVKPSIVNNDPAEVAPITYSEAADLDPTLWVGFMLAKIRNGRIQEIEPVRVD
;
A
#
# COMPACT_ATOMS: atom_id res chain seq x y z
N HIS A 1 1.82 -0.03 -5.10
CA HIS A 1 0.60 0.70 -4.66
C HIS A 1 1.00 2.14 -4.43
N GLY A 2 0.30 3.09 -5.05
CA GLY A 2 0.64 4.51 -4.97
C GLY A 2 0.02 5.26 -6.12
N ASP A 3 -0.14 6.57 -5.96
CA ASP A 3 -0.62 7.40 -7.05
C ASP A 3 0.39 7.41 -8.19
N ILE A 4 -0.07 7.15 -9.41
CA ILE A 4 0.83 7.08 -10.57
C ILE A 4 1.35 8.46 -10.98
N ILE A 5 0.60 9.50 -10.64
CA ILE A 5 0.93 10.92 -10.78
C ILE A 5 0.53 11.70 -9.53
N ASP A 6 1.17 12.83 -9.28
CA ASP A 6 0.79 13.74 -8.18
C ASP A 6 -0.57 14.40 -8.45
N ALA A 7 -0.96 14.55 -9.73
CA ALA A 7 -2.20 15.20 -10.18
C ALA A 7 -2.35 16.65 -9.68
N ILE A 8 -1.23 17.34 -9.48
CA ILE A 8 -1.15 18.76 -9.15
C ILE A 8 -0.67 19.48 -10.41
N ASP A 9 -1.48 20.36 -10.97
CA ASP A 9 -1.23 21.12 -12.20
C ASP A 9 -1.33 22.63 -11.91
N PRO A 10 -0.96 23.52 -12.84
CA PRO A 10 -1.00 24.97 -12.64
C PRO A 10 -2.32 25.59 -12.16
N LEU A 11 -3.43 24.86 -12.25
CA LEU A 11 -4.76 25.31 -11.81
C LEU A 11 -5.12 24.80 -10.41
N ASP A 12 -4.31 23.90 -9.83
CA ASP A 12 -4.51 23.41 -8.47
C ASP A 12 -4.03 24.46 -7.45
N PRO A 13 -4.80 24.80 -6.40
CA PRO A 13 -4.36 25.76 -5.39
C PRO A 13 -3.05 25.38 -4.67
N ARG A 14 -2.66 24.10 -4.73
CA ARG A 14 -1.40 23.58 -4.17
C ARG A 14 -0.23 23.66 -5.17
N TRP A 15 -0.44 24.25 -6.33
CA TRP A 15 0.56 24.42 -7.37
C TRP A 15 1.52 25.55 -7.04
N TYR A 16 2.82 25.28 -7.18
CA TYR A 16 3.86 26.29 -7.01
C TYR A 16 4.95 26.15 -8.08
N GLY A 17 5.13 27.20 -8.89
CA GLY A 17 5.97 27.20 -10.09
C GLY A 17 7.48 27.19 -9.84
N GLY A 18 7.95 27.54 -8.63
CA GLY A 18 9.39 27.68 -8.33
C GLY A 18 10.09 26.43 -7.79
N LEU A 19 9.36 25.42 -7.32
CA LEU A 19 9.93 24.23 -6.67
C LEU A 19 9.41 22.90 -7.19
N THR A 20 8.35 22.95 -7.99
CA THR A 20 7.79 21.74 -8.57
C THR A 20 8.05 21.76 -10.06
N GLY A 21 9.06 21.02 -10.50
CA GLY A 21 9.17 20.52 -11.88
C GLY A 21 8.01 19.56 -12.23
N LYS A 22 6.81 19.83 -11.73
CA LYS A 22 5.60 19.06 -11.98
C LYS A 22 5.04 19.58 -13.29
N GLY A 23 5.55 19.10 -14.41
CA GLY A 23 4.94 19.46 -15.70
C GLY A 23 3.41 19.27 -15.72
N SER A 24 2.76 19.74 -16.78
CA SER A 24 1.35 19.46 -17.09
C SER A 24 0.96 18.00 -16.76
N ILE A 25 -0.33 17.72 -16.56
CA ILE A 25 -0.79 16.34 -16.30
C ILE A 25 -0.20 15.35 -17.32
N MET A 26 -0.10 15.73 -18.59
CA MET A 26 0.55 14.94 -19.65
C MET A 26 2.04 14.69 -19.38
N GLN A 27 2.80 15.70 -18.98
CA GLN A 27 4.21 15.52 -18.60
C GLN A 27 4.38 14.63 -17.36
N GLN A 28 3.44 14.67 -16.42
CA GLN A 28 3.45 13.76 -15.27
C GLN A 28 3.20 12.32 -15.68
N ILE A 29 2.27 12.09 -16.62
CA ILE A 29 1.98 10.76 -17.19
C ILE A 29 3.21 10.21 -17.89
N GLU A 30 3.85 11.00 -18.75
CA GLU A 30 5.06 10.56 -19.47
C GLU A 30 6.24 10.26 -18.52
N ARG A 31 6.41 11.06 -17.47
CA ARG A 31 7.38 10.76 -16.42
C ARG A 31 7.02 9.47 -15.67
N ALA A 32 5.74 9.24 -15.39
CA ALA A 32 5.28 8.04 -14.70
C ALA A 32 5.55 6.77 -15.50
N LYS A 33 5.40 6.82 -16.83
CA LYS A 33 5.78 5.76 -17.78
C LYS A 33 7.28 5.49 -17.71
N ARG A 34 8.12 6.52 -17.91
CA ARG A 34 9.58 6.39 -17.94
C ARG A 34 10.17 5.85 -16.63
N ASN A 35 9.74 6.39 -15.49
CA ASN A 35 10.25 5.97 -14.17
C ASN A 35 9.99 4.49 -13.86
N ARG A 36 8.95 3.90 -14.46
CA ARG A 36 8.56 2.51 -14.22
C ARG A 36 9.11 1.54 -15.25
N LEU A 37 9.64 2.05 -16.37
CA LEU A 37 10.21 1.22 -17.42
C LEU A 37 11.32 0.30 -16.89
N ALA A 38 12.16 0.81 -15.99
CA ALA A 38 13.26 0.06 -15.38
C ALA A 38 12.82 -1.11 -14.49
N ILE A 39 11.56 -1.13 -14.06
CA ILE A 39 11.02 -2.17 -13.18
C ILE A 39 9.82 -2.90 -13.79
N LYS A 40 9.50 -2.66 -15.08
CA LYS A 40 8.24 -3.12 -15.68
C LYS A 40 8.06 -4.63 -15.57
N ASP A 41 9.14 -5.39 -15.78
CA ASP A 41 9.12 -6.85 -15.78
C ASP A 41 8.98 -7.44 -14.38
N HIS A 42 9.03 -6.58 -13.35
CA HIS A 42 8.78 -6.92 -11.95
C HIS A 42 7.40 -6.45 -11.46
N LEU A 43 6.65 -5.71 -12.28
CA LEU A 43 5.31 -5.24 -11.91
C LEU A 43 4.28 -6.31 -12.18
N VAL A 44 3.54 -6.69 -11.14
CA VAL A 44 2.42 -7.64 -11.27
C VAL A 44 1.14 -6.94 -11.70
N CYS A 45 0.87 -5.75 -11.14
CA CYS A 45 -0.27 -4.92 -11.49
C CYS A 45 -0.09 -3.48 -11.00
N ILE A 46 -0.92 -2.56 -11.50
CA ILE A 46 -1.00 -1.17 -11.06
C ILE A 46 -2.41 -0.84 -10.57
N CYS A 47 -2.54 -0.62 -9.26
CA CYS A 47 -3.78 -0.12 -8.64
C CYS A 47 -4.02 1.34 -9.01
N ASP A 48 -5.27 1.69 -9.31
CA ASP A 48 -5.69 3.06 -9.53
C ASP A 48 -5.63 3.90 -8.24
N GLY A 49 -5.07 5.09 -8.39
CA GLY A 49 -4.83 6.03 -7.31
C GLY A 49 -6.02 6.97 -7.06
N ASN A 50 -6.05 7.65 -5.92
CA ASN A 50 -7.05 8.69 -5.68
C ASN A 50 -6.72 9.99 -6.43
N HIS A 51 -5.44 10.27 -6.72
CA HIS A 51 -5.01 11.46 -7.45
C HIS A 51 -5.37 11.39 -8.94
N PRO A 52 -5.03 10.31 -9.69
CA PRO A 52 -5.44 10.16 -11.09
C PRO A 52 -6.94 10.32 -11.30
N ARG A 53 -7.77 9.76 -10.40
CA ARG A 53 -9.23 9.86 -10.46
C ARG A 53 -9.78 11.29 -10.34
N LYS A 54 -9.08 12.19 -9.64
CA LYS A 54 -9.48 13.60 -9.57
C LYS A 54 -9.30 14.31 -10.91
N LYS A 55 -8.51 13.75 -11.82
CA LYS A 55 -8.22 14.29 -13.16
C LYS A 55 -8.90 13.48 -14.26
N TRP A 56 -10.14 13.06 -14.02
CA TRP A 56 -10.97 12.27 -14.94
C TRP A 56 -11.10 12.89 -16.35
N ALA A 57 -10.97 14.22 -16.47
CA ALA A 57 -10.99 14.93 -17.75
C ALA A 57 -9.84 14.51 -18.70
N PHE A 58 -8.75 13.96 -18.15
CA PHE A 58 -7.62 13.41 -18.91
C PHE A 58 -7.78 11.90 -19.19
N GLY A 59 -8.97 11.35 -18.95
CA GLY A 59 -9.29 9.94 -19.16
C GLY A 59 -8.79 9.03 -18.03
N ALA A 60 -8.69 7.73 -18.34
CA ALA A 60 -8.28 6.70 -17.39
C ALA A 60 -6.75 6.65 -17.26
N ILE A 61 -6.16 7.66 -16.61
CA ILE A 61 -4.70 7.86 -16.51
C ILE A 61 -3.93 6.59 -16.09
N THR A 62 -4.38 5.92 -15.02
CA THR A 62 -3.68 4.70 -14.56
C THR A 62 -3.75 3.58 -15.59
N LYS A 63 -4.86 3.46 -16.32
CA LYS A 63 -5.03 2.46 -17.39
C LYS A 63 -4.13 2.79 -18.57
N ASP A 64 -4.01 4.05 -18.97
CA ASP A 64 -3.10 4.49 -20.04
C ASP A 64 -1.65 4.11 -19.73
N VAL A 65 -1.18 4.42 -18.51
CA VAL A 65 0.19 4.08 -18.11
C VAL A 65 0.38 2.57 -18.03
N SER A 66 -0.61 1.82 -17.53
CA SER A 66 -0.50 0.37 -17.41
C SER A 66 -0.50 -0.33 -18.78
N ASP A 67 -1.31 0.15 -19.73
CA ASP A 67 -1.36 -0.36 -21.10
C ASP A 67 -0.03 -0.12 -21.82
N TRP A 68 0.56 1.07 -21.65
CA TRP A 68 1.87 1.38 -22.21
C TRP A 68 2.99 0.49 -21.63
N LEU A 69 2.89 0.13 -20.34
CA LEU A 69 3.83 -0.78 -19.69
C LEU A 69 3.55 -2.26 -19.97
N GLU A 70 2.42 -2.58 -20.63
CA GLU A 70 1.93 -3.95 -20.85
C GLU A 70 1.68 -4.71 -19.54
N VAL A 71 1.24 -4.01 -18.49
CA VAL A 71 0.97 -4.55 -17.16
C VAL A 71 -0.51 -4.38 -16.82
N PRO A 72 -1.18 -5.33 -16.15
CA PRO A 72 -2.56 -5.14 -15.69
C PRO A 72 -2.72 -3.88 -14.82
N GLY A 73 -3.65 -2.99 -15.14
CA GLY A 73 -3.83 -1.75 -14.39
C GLY A 73 -5.17 -1.06 -14.58
N GLY A 74 -5.40 -0.01 -13.76
CA GLY A 74 -6.63 0.80 -13.78
C GLY A 74 -7.75 0.33 -12.84
N GLY A 75 -7.67 -0.87 -12.29
CA GLY A 75 -8.55 -1.35 -11.22
C GLY A 75 -8.24 -0.71 -9.86
N TRP A 76 -9.28 -0.46 -9.06
CA TRP A 76 -9.13 0.08 -7.69
C TRP A 76 -8.46 -0.91 -6.72
N TRP A 77 -8.64 -2.20 -6.98
CA TRP A 77 -8.11 -3.29 -6.21
C TRP A 77 -7.88 -4.50 -7.11
N TYR A 78 -6.97 -5.38 -6.69
CA TYR A 78 -6.72 -6.68 -7.31
C TYR A 78 -6.62 -7.77 -6.25
N ALA A 79 -7.01 -8.98 -6.64
CA ALA A 79 -6.66 -10.20 -5.95
C ALA A 79 -5.71 -10.98 -6.87
N ILE A 80 -4.45 -11.10 -6.46
CA ILE A 80 -3.37 -11.69 -7.22
C ILE A 80 -3.16 -13.11 -6.70
N SER A 81 -3.08 -14.08 -7.62
CA SER A 81 -2.70 -15.45 -7.29
C SER A 81 -1.23 -15.65 -7.64
N TYR A 82 -0.44 -16.13 -6.69
CA TYR A 82 0.98 -16.45 -6.88
C TYR A 82 1.12 -17.96 -7.02
N HIS A 83 1.76 -18.39 -8.10
CA HIS A 83 1.95 -19.80 -8.43
C HIS A 83 3.43 -20.14 -8.47
N ASN A 84 3.78 -21.38 -8.13
CA ASN A 84 5.15 -21.86 -8.28
C ASN A 84 5.45 -22.23 -9.74
N ARG A 85 6.68 -22.70 -10.00
CA ARG A 85 7.11 -23.10 -11.36
C ARG A 85 6.31 -24.27 -11.96
N ARG A 86 5.60 -25.04 -11.13
CA ARG A 86 4.72 -26.14 -11.56
C ARG A 86 3.28 -25.69 -11.81
N GLY A 87 2.98 -24.40 -11.60
CA GLY A 87 1.63 -23.86 -11.70
C GLY A 87 0.78 -24.05 -10.44
N GLU A 88 1.33 -24.62 -9.36
CA GLU A 88 0.59 -24.84 -8.12
C GLU A 88 0.43 -23.51 -7.36
N LEU A 89 -0.77 -23.25 -6.85
CA LEU A 89 -1.06 -22.05 -6.05
C LEU A 89 -0.21 -22.06 -4.77
N MET A 90 0.53 -20.98 -4.55
CA MET A 90 1.30 -20.75 -3.32
C MET A 90 0.48 -19.94 -2.32
N TYR A 91 -0.02 -18.79 -2.75
CA TYR A 91 -0.83 -17.90 -1.93
C TYR A 91 -1.58 -16.87 -2.78
N LYS A 92 -2.56 -16.20 -2.18
CA LYS A 92 -3.28 -15.07 -2.79
C LYS A 92 -3.05 -13.77 -2.02
N HIS A 93 -3.03 -12.66 -2.75
CA HIS A 93 -2.74 -11.32 -2.25
C HIS A 93 -3.79 -10.33 -2.72
N PHE A 94 -4.47 -9.69 -1.78
CA PHE A 94 -5.31 -8.54 -2.05
C PHE A 94 -4.50 -7.24 -1.95
N CYS A 95 -4.60 -6.40 -2.97
CA CYS A 95 -4.00 -5.08 -2.96
C CYS A 95 -4.97 -3.99 -3.41
N THR A 96 -4.82 -2.81 -2.83
CA THR A 96 -5.58 -1.61 -3.21
C THR A 96 -4.77 -0.36 -2.90
N HIS A 97 -5.02 0.73 -3.62
CA HIS A 97 -4.51 2.04 -3.22
C HIS A 97 -5.22 2.53 -1.95
N GLY A 98 -6.56 2.46 -1.93
CA GLY A 98 -7.37 2.99 -0.84
C GLY A 98 -7.60 4.51 -0.94
N ARG A 99 -8.32 5.07 0.05
CA ARG A 99 -8.70 6.51 0.07
C ARG A 99 -8.87 7.16 1.45
N LYS A 100 -8.94 6.34 2.50
CA LYS A 100 -9.12 6.80 3.89
C LYS A 100 -7.75 6.91 4.57
N THR A 101 -7.51 7.99 5.28
CA THR A 101 -6.35 8.13 6.17
C THR A 101 -6.43 7.13 7.33
N ILE A 102 -5.27 6.74 7.87
CA ILE A 102 -5.16 5.95 9.09
C ILE A 102 -4.36 6.76 10.11
N SER A 103 -5.03 7.23 11.16
CA SER A 103 -4.45 8.02 12.23
C SER A 103 -4.91 7.52 13.60
N SER A 104 -4.23 7.95 14.67
CA SER A 104 -4.58 7.65 16.05
C SER A 104 -4.09 8.79 16.94
N THR A 105 -4.94 9.22 17.88
CA THR A 105 -4.67 10.29 18.85
C THR A 105 -4.10 9.78 20.18
N ALA A 106 -3.80 8.48 20.28
CA ALA A 106 -3.17 7.90 21.47
C ALA A 106 -1.83 8.59 21.79
N ASP A 107 -1.65 8.83 23.08
CA ASP A 107 -0.48 9.43 23.73
C ASP A 107 0.75 8.53 23.61
N ASP A 108 0.61 7.25 23.95
CA ASP A 108 1.68 6.27 23.89
C ASP A 108 1.97 5.82 22.43
N PRO A 109 3.23 5.88 21.96
CA PRO A 109 3.61 5.46 20.62
C PRO A 109 3.24 4.02 20.27
N LYS A 110 3.33 3.09 21.23
CA LYS A 110 2.99 1.68 21.02
C LYS A 110 1.48 1.52 20.80
N ARG A 111 0.64 2.12 21.64
CA ARG A 111 -0.82 2.19 21.45
C ARG A 111 -1.19 2.86 20.14
N ARG A 112 -0.52 3.96 19.77
CA ARG A 112 -0.75 4.65 18.50
C ARG A 112 -0.49 3.72 17.31
N ARG A 113 0.62 2.99 17.32
CA ARG A 113 0.97 1.99 16.30
C ARG A 113 -0.08 0.88 16.23
N THR A 114 -0.39 0.24 17.35
CA THR A 114 -1.40 -0.82 17.42
C THR A 114 -2.77 -0.35 16.91
N ASN A 115 -3.21 0.84 17.30
CA ASN A 115 -4.47 1.40 16.81
C ASN A 115 -4.47 1.58 15.28
N LYS A 116 -3.38 2.11 14.72
CA LYS A 116 -3.23 2.24 13.25
C LYS A 116 -3.28 0.87 12.57
N GLN A 117 -2.64 -0.16 13.13
CA GLN A 117 -2.69 -1.54 12.62
C GLN A 117 -4.11 -2.13 12.68
N LEU A 118 -4.84 -1.95 13.78
CA LEU A 118 -6.22 -2.43 13.93
C LEU A 118 -7.18 -1.72 12.96
N ILE A 119 -6.98 -0.41 12.72
CA ILE A 119 -7.73 0.33 11.71
C ILE A 119 -7.44 -0.24 10.32
N LEU A 120 -6.18 -0.54 9.99
CA LEU A 120 -5.79 -1.18 8.72
C LEU A 120 -6.48 -2.54 8.54
N LYS A 121 -6.44 -3.41 9.55
CA LYS A 121 -7.14 -4.71 9.58
C LYS A 121 -8.63 -4.53 9.34
N ARG A 122 -9.29 -3.62 10.06
CA ARG A 122 -10.73 -3.33 9.88
C ARG A 122 -11.08 -2.89 8.46
N LEU A 123 -10.21 -2.11 7.80
CA LEU A 123 -10.43 -1.61 6.44
C LEU A 123 -10.29 -2.70 5.37
N LEU A 124 -9.52 -3.76 5.65
CA LEU A 124 -9.16 -4.79 4.69
C LEU A 124 -9.82 -6.15 4.94
N LYS A 125 -10.14 -6.52 6.18
CA LYS A 125 -10.56 -7.89 6.54
C LYS A 125 -11.76 -8.45 5.77
N MET A 126 -12.68 -7.57 5.34
CA MET A 126 -13.87 -7.96 4.57
C MET A 126 -13.70 -7.83 3.05
N LYS A 127 -12.51 -7.50 2.55
CA LYS A 127 -12.27 -7.22 1.12
C LYS A 127 -11.95 -8.47 0.30
N SER A 128 -11.30 -9.45 0.91
CA SER A 128 -11.05 -10.75 0.30
C SER A 128 -10.94 -11.80 1.39
N GLY A 129 -11.69 -12.90 1.25
CA GLY A 129 -11.70 -14.01 2.21
C GLY A 129 -10.57 -15.01 2.00
N SER A 130 -10.09 -15.13 0.77
CA SER A 130 -9.12 -16.15 0.33
C SER A 130 -7.68 -15.64 0.25
N CYS A 131 -7.44 -14.35 0.50
CA CYS A 131 -6.11 -13.76 0.45
C CYS A 131 -5.46 -13.77 1.83
N VAL A 132 -4.30 -14.45 1.94
CA VAL A 132 -3.49 -14.46 3.17
C VAL A 132 -2.75 -13.13 3.35
N LEU A 133 -2.43 -12.43 2.26
CA LEU A 133 -1.82 -11.11 2.28
C LEU A 133 -2.83 -10.05 1.88
N MET A 134 -3.00 -9.04 2.72
CA MET A 134 -3.85 -7.89 2.48
C MET A 134 -2.99 -6.64 2.54
N SER A 135 -2.98 -5.83 1.48
CA SER A 135 -2.12 -4.64 1.43
C SER A 135 -2.84 -3.40 0.96
N ARG A 136 -2.36 -2.26 1.43
CA ARG A 136 -2.95 -0.96 1.13
C ARG A 136 -1.90 0.14 1.03
N GLY A 137 -2.01 0.94 -0.03
CA GLY A 137 -1.29 2.21 -0.20
C GLY A 137 -1.98 3.39 0.50
N HIS A 138 -1.70 4.62 0.06
CA HIS A 138 -2.37 5.86 0.52
C HIS A 138 -2.26 6.19 2.03
N THR A 139 -1.68 5.31 2.84
CA THR A 139 -1.61 5.44 4.30
C THR A 139 -0.44 6.29 4.78
N HIS A 140 0.52 6.59 3.89
CA HIS A 140 1.72 7.38 4.19
C HIS A 140 2.48 6.87 5.43
N TRP A 141 2.48 5.56 5.62
CA TRP A 141 3.15 4.88 6.71
C TRP A 141 3.51 3.45 6.29
N LEU A 142 4.72 3.00 6.64
CA LEU A 142 5.19 1.63 6.38
C LEU A 142 5.10 0.80 7.65
N ASP A 143 4.19 -0.17 7.67
CA ASP A 143 4.08 -1.14 8.76
C ASP A 143 3.28 -2.37 8.36
N ARG A 144 3.28 -3.37 9.25
CA ARG A 144 2.55 -4.62 9.12
C ARG A 144 1.82 -4.97 10.41
N LEU A 145 0.75 -5.72 10.28
CA LEU A 145 0.15 -6.52 11.34
C LEU A 145 0.29 -7.99 10.95
N PRO A 146 1.11 -8.78 11.66
CA PRO A 146 1.24 -10.21 11.41
C PRO A 146 -0.05 -10.97 11.81
N PRO A 147 -0.19 -12.23 11.34
CA PRO A 147 -1.17 -13.15 11.88
C PRO A 147 -1.07 -13.29 13.40
N GLU A 148 -2.21 -13.36 14.07
CA GLU A 148 -2.35 -13.67 15.48
C GLU A 148 -2.80 -15.13 15.62
N HIS A 149 -2.00 -15.92 16.34
CA HIS A 149 -2.22 -17.34 16.53
C HIS A 149 -2.71 -17.61 17.94
N ASP A 150 -3.91 -18.16 18.06
CA ASP A 150 -4.46 -18.66 19.31
C ASP A 150 -4.23 -20.17 19.45
N VAL A 151 -4.12 -20.62 20.70
CA VAL A 151 -4.07 -22.03 21.08
C VAL A 151 -5.42 -22.41 21.67
N TYR A 152 -5.99 -23.52 21.20
CA TYR A 152 -7.25 -24.06 21.71
C TYR A 152 -7.10 -25.52 22.11
N TYR A 153 -7.96 -25.94 23.02
CA TYR A 153 -8.13 -27.34 23.39
C TYR A 153 -9.06 -28.02 22.37
N THR A 154 -8.66 -29.17 21.86
CA THR A 154 -9.43 -29.95 20.89
C THR A 154 -9.26 -31.44 21.16
N ASP A 155 -10.02 -32.27 20.46
CA ASP A 155 -9.95 -33.70 20.58
C ASP A 155 -10.13 -34.37 19.21
N ASN A 156 -9.56 -35.57 19.07
CA ASN A 156 -9.72 -36.40 17.88
C ASN A 156 -10.71 -37.56 18.11
N GLY A 157 -11.57 -37.47 19.13
CA GLY A 157 -12.45 -38.53 19.60
C GLY A 157 -11.77 -39.64 20.41
N LYS A 158 -10.45 -39.60 20.62
CA LYS A 158 -9.69 -40.56 21.45
C LYS A 158 -8.92 -39.89 22.57
N GLU A 159 -8.24 -38.79 22.25
CA GLU A 159 -7.46 -38.01 23.17
C GLU A 159 -7.68 -36.52 22.91
N ALA A 160 -7.49 -35.75 23.96
CA ALA A 160 -7.62 -34.32 23.90
C ALA A 160 -6.24 -33.66 24.01
N TYR A 161 -6.01 -32.64 23.19
CA TYR A 161 -4.71 -32.02 22.98
C TYR A 161 -4.86 -30.54 22.64
N HIS A 162 -3.74 -29.81 22.68
CA HIS A 162 -3.70 -28.42 22.28
C HIS A 162 -3.36 -28.30 20.79
N GLN A 163 -4.07 -27.43 20.09
CA GLN A 163 -3.78 -27.10 18.70
C GLN A 163 -3.65 -25.58 18.54
N MET A 164 -2.66 -25.15 17.75
CA MET A 164 -2.50 -23.76 17.38
C MET A 164 -3.29 -23.49 16.09
N THR A 165 -3.98 -22.36 16.04
CA THR A 165 -4.59 -21.88 14.81
C THR A 165 -3.51 -21.58 13.78
N GLU A 166 -3.68 -22.06 12.54
CA GLU A 166 -2.77 -21.77 11.43
C GLU A 166 -3.55 -21.46 10.15
N ALA A 167 -3.02 -20.57 9.32
CA ALA A 167 -3.56 -20.35 7.98
C ALA A 167 -3.01 -21.41 7.01
N ASP A 168 -3.90 -22.07 6.29
CA ASP A 168 -3.59 -22.57 4.96
C ASP A 168 -3.66 -21.39 3.97
N HIS A 169 -2.51 -21.07 3.36
CA HIS A 169 -2.37 -19.92 2.46
C HIS A 169 -3.10 -20.10 1.12
N THR A 170 -3.56 -21.32 0.85
CA THR A 170 -4.25 -21.71 -0.38
C THR A 170 -5.76 -21.91 -0.18
N ALA A 171 -6.23 -21.86 1.08
CA ALA A 171 -7.63 -22.07 1.41
C ALA A 171 -8.58 -21.05 0.73
N GLU A 172 -9.81 -21.49 0.47
CA GLU A 172 -10.86 -20.62 -0.06
C GLU A 172 -11.29 -19.54 0.94
N TYR A 173 -11.11 -19.82 2.23
CA TYR A 173 -11.34 -18.88 3.31
C TYR A 173 -10.23 -19.00 4.35
N ILE A 174 -9.67 -17.86 4.74
CA ILE A 174 -8.67 -17.74 5.80
C ILE A 174 -9.26 -16.83 6.87
N HIS A 175 -9.23 -17.21 8.15
CA HIS A 175 -9.76 -16.32 9.20
C HIS A 175 -9.03 -14.97 9.21
N PRO A 176 -9.72 -13.80 9.39
CA PRO A 176 -9.07 -12.49 9.39
C PRO A 176 -7.86 -12.34 10.31
N ASP A 177 -7.83 -13.05 11.43
CA ASP A 177 -6.72 -12.98 12.39
C ASP A 177 -5.49 -13.76 11.93
N LEU A 178 -5.68 -14.71 11.01
CA LEU A 178 -4.61 -15.53 10.43
C LEU A 178 -4.02 -14.93 9.14
N ARG A 179 -4.28 -13.66 8.85
CA ARG A 179 -3.85 -12.95 7.63
C ARG A 179 -2.84 -11.85 7.95
N TRP A 180 -1.95 -11.58 7.00
CA TRP A 180 -1.07 -10.42 7.03
C TRP A 180 -1.81 -9.17 6.54
N TYR A 181 -1.68 -8.07 7.28
CA TYR A 181 -2.14 -6.74 6.84
C TYR A 181 -0.96 -5.78 6.71
N VAL A 182 -0.82 -5.17 5.55
CA VAL A 182 0.37 -4.41 5.19
C VAL A 182 0.02 -3.02 4.71
N SER A 183 0.65 -2.03 5.32
CA SER A 183 0.63 -0.63 4.89
C SER A 183 1.88 -0.39 4.05
N THR A 184 1.70 -0.08 2.76
CA THR A 184 2.81 0.07 1.80
C THR A 184 3.08 1.53 1.43
N GLY A 185 2.45 2.49 2.12
CA GLY A 185 2.65 3.90 1.83
C GLY A 185 3.99 4.37 2.37
N SER A 186 5.01 4.52 1.52
CA SER A 186 6.20 5.28 1.89
C SER A 186 6.06 6.72 1.40
N PHE A 187 6.50 7.67 2.21
CA PHE A 187 6.46 9.12 2.02
C PHE A 187 5.15 9.85 2.28
N VAL A 188 5.31 10.93 3.05
CA VAL A 188 4.69 12.22 2.75
C VAL A 188 5.72 13.03 1.95
N LYS A 189 5.58 13.11 0.63
CA LYS A 189 6.48 13.95 -0.19
C LYS A 189 6.37 15.39 0.34
N PRO A 190 7.47 16.05 0.75
CA PRO A 190 7.43 17.45 1.14
C PRO A 190 7.06 18.25 -0.10
N SER A 191 5.76 18.45 -0.30
CA SER A 191 5.24 19.40 -1.29
C SER A 191 5.21 20.72 -0.56
N ILE A 192 6.09 21.62 -0.95
CA ILE A 192 6.18 22.95 -0.38
C ILE A 192 4.90 23.71 -0.74
N VAL A 193 4.14 24.13 0.27
CA VAL A 193 2.80 24.74 0.18
C VAL A 193 2.90 26.27 0.12
N ASN A 194 3.98 26.86 0.64
CA ASN A 194 4.22 28.30 0.59
C ASN A 194 5.71 28.60 0.40
N ASN A 195 6.02 29.46 -0.56
CA ASN A 195 7.34 30.04 -0.76
C ASN A 195 7.10 31.53 -1.04
N ASP A 196 6.80 32.27 0.01
CA ASP A 196 7.02 33.71 0.00
C ASP A 196 8.54 33.93 -0.13
N PRO A 197 9.03 34.71 -1.11
CA PRO A 197 10.46 34.98 -1.27
C PRO A 197 11.10 35.74 -0.10
N ALA A 198 10.32 36.22 0.87
CA ALA A 198 10.85 36.65 2.16
C ALA A 198 11.18 35.42 3.02
N GLU A 199 12.47 35.16 3.28
CA GLU A 199 13.13 34.27 4.27
C GLU A 199 12.26 33.39 5.22
N VAL A 200 11.23 32.70 4.73
CA VAL A 200 10.36 31.83 5.52
C VAL A 200 10.55 30.41 5.03
N ALA A 201 10.87 29.51 5.97
CA ALA A 201 11.10 28.11 5.66
C ALA A 201 9.88 27.49 4.94
N PRO A 202 10.10 26.67 3.90
CA PRO A 202 9.02 26.10 3.11
C PRO A 202 8.13 25.16 3.95
N ILE A 203 6.82 25.43 4.02
CA ILE A 203 5.86 24.53 4.69
C ILE A 203 5.61 23.31 3.82
N THR A 204 5.93 22.13 4.29
CA THR A 204 5.68 20.84 3.62
C THR A 204 4.22 20.41 3.75
N TYR A 205 3.73 19.60 2.81
CA TYR A 205 2.40 18.97 2.93
C TYR A 205 2.27 18.19 4.25
N SER A 206 3.34 17.58 4.74
CA SER A 206 3.35 16.91 6.05
C SER A 206 2.97 17.87 7.16
N GLU A 207 3.58 19.07 7.17
CA GLU A 207 3.30 20.12 8.15
C GLU A 207 1.89 20.71 7.96
N ALA A 208 1.49 20.98 6.72
CA ALA A 208 0.14 21.49 6.42
C ALA A 208 -0.98 20.49 6.73
N ALA A 209 -0.69 19.19 6.66
CA ALA A 209 -1.61 18.11 7.00
C ALA A 209 -1.44 17.61 8.45
N ASP A 210 -0.63 18.29 9.26
CA ASP A 210 -0.34 17.97 10.67
C ASP A 210 0.06 16.50 10.87
N LEU A 211 0.87 15.99 9.94
CA LEU A 211 1.38 14.62 9.97
C LEU A 211 2.67 14.56 10.77
N ASP A 212 2.75 13.60 11.69
CA ASP A 212 3.99 13.26 12.38
C ASP A 212 5.13 13.07 11.34
N PRO A 213 6.31 13.66 11.55
CA PRO A 213 7.43 13.51 10.62
C PRO A 213 7.81 12.04 10.48
N THR A 214 7.72 11.52 9.26
CA THR A 214 8.12 10.15 8.93
C THR A 214 9.35 10.19 8.02
N LEU A 215 10.52 10.05 8.63
CA LEU A 215 11.84 10.03 7.97
C LEU A 215 12.11 8.81 7.05
N TRP A 216 11.10 8.00 6.71
CA TRP A 216 11.32 6.63 6.24
C TRP A 216 10.77 6.44 4.83
N VAL A 217 11.69 6.43 3.87
CA VAL A 217 11.47 5.98 2.50
C VAL A 217 11.69 4.49 2.46
N GLY A 218 10.85 3.74 1.76
CA GLY A 218 10.99 2.30 1.76
C GLY A 218 9.90 1.55 1.04
N PHE A 219 9.96 0.23 1.16
CA PHE A 219 8.95 -0.67 0.65
C PHE A 219 8.79 -1.86 1.61
N MET A 220 7.77 -2.68 1.39
CA MET A 220 7.55 -3.88 2.19
C MET A 220 8.07 -5.08 1.43
N LEU A 221 8.92 -5.88 2.08
CA LEU A 221 9.47 -7.11 1.54
C LEU A 221 8.77 -8.30 2.20
N ALA A 222 8.15 -9.16 1.39
CA ALA A 222 7.60 -10.44 1.85
C ALA A 222 8.59 -11.58 1.56
N LYS A 223 9.02 -12.30 2.60
CA LYS A 223 9.88 -13.48 2.50
C LYS A 223 9.02 -14.73 2.35
N ILE A 224 9.11 -15.37 1.18
CA ILE A 224 8.37 -16.59 0.85
C ILE A 224 9.30 -17.80 1.00
N ARG A 225 8.86 -18.83 1.74
CA ARG A 225 9.54 -20.14 1.80
C ARG A 225 8.51 -21.25 1.70
N ASN A 226 8.80 -22.28 0.91
CA ASN A 226 7.93 -23.45 0.72
C ASN A 226 6.48 -23.06 0.37
N GLY A 227 6.29 -22.09 -0.53
CA GLY A 227 4.96 -21.63 -0.92
C GLY A 227 4.28 -20.68 0.08
N ARG A 228 4.82 -20.47 1.28
CA ARG A 228 4.17 -19.71 2.36
C ARG A 228 4.92 -18.42 2.67
N ILE A 229 4.15 -17.37 3.00
CA ILE A 229 4.69 -16.12 3.55
C ILE A 229 5.15 -16.39 4.98
N GLN A 230 6.45 -16.29 5.23
CA GLN A 230 7.03 -16.51 6.56
C GLN A 230 7.15 -15.20 7.34
N GLU A 231 7.53 -14.15 6.63
CA GLU A 231 7.79 -12.85 7.23
C GLU A 231 7.50 -11.75 6.22
N ILE A 232 7.09 -10.59 6.73
CA ILE A 232 7.05 -9.34 5.98
C ILE A 232 7.83 -8.32 6.79
N GLU A 233 8.66 -7.51 6.17
CA GLU A 233 9.42 -6.47 6.86
C GLU A 233 9.52 -5.18 6.04
N PRO A 234 9.59 -4.01 6.70
CA PRO A 234 9.90 -2.76 6.01
C PRO A 234 11.38 -2.73 5.64
N VAL A 235 11.66 -2.45 4.37
CA VAL A 235 13.00 -2.15 3.85
C VAL A 235 13.09 -0.66 3.66
N ARG A 236 14.11 -0.03 4.25
CA ARG A 236 14.38 1.39 4.06
C ARG A 236 15.28 1.60 2.85
N VAL A 237 15.08 2.71 2.16
CA VAL A 237 15.93 3.17 1.08
C VAL A 237 16.57 4.47 1.56
N ASP A 238 17.89 4.47 1.66
CA ASP A 238 18.69 5.65 1.99
C ASP A 238 18.91 6.54 0.74
#